data_AF-A0A950GVX6-F1
#
_entry.id   AF-A0A950GVX6-F1
#
_cell.length_a   1.000
_cell.length_b   1.000
_cell.length_c   1.000
_cell.angle_alpha   90.00
_cell.angle_beta   90.00
_cell.angle_gamma   90.00
#
_symmetry.space_group_name_H-M   'P 1'
#
loop_
_entity.id
_entity.type
_entity.pdbx_description
1 polymer ?
#
loop_
_entity_poly.entity_id
_entity_poly.type
_entity_poly.pdbx_seq_one_letter_code
_entity_poly.pdbx_strand_id
1 'polypeptide(L)'
;MGRSGSTSNPGPPAEHEVSERGRRWAATMAGRQQGGITVAHADSRASIAVPSPASQGLDRRAREEQEDGWLAEGATRASGSGHRRRPETADPWRTCFERDR
;
A
#
# COMPACT_ATOMS: atom_id res chain seq x y z
N MET A 1 -33.81 -16.14 55.84
CA MET A 1 -33.20 -15.39 54.74
C MET A 1 -32.71 -16.37 53.68
N GLY A 2 -33.28 -16.35 52.48
CA GLY A 2 -32.83 -17.17 51.35
C GLY A 2 -33.45 -16.65 50.07
N ARG A 3 -32.76 -15.73 49.38
CA ARG A 3 -33.19 -15.20 48.09
C ARG A 3 -32.74 -16.19 47.02
N SER A 4 -33.64 -17.04 46.53
CA SER A 4 -33.40 -17.81 45.31
C SER A 4 -33.38 -16.84 44.13
N GLY A 5 -32.17 -16.47 43.70
CA GLY A 5 -31.96 -15.71 42.47
C GLY A 5 -32.17 -16.64 41.27
N SER A 6 -33.31 -16.50 40.59
CA SER A 6 -33.49 -17.07 39.26
C SER A 6 -32.69 -16.21 38.27
N THR A 7 -31.49 -16.65 37.91
CA THR A 7 -30.75 -16.07 36.80
C THR A 7 -31.38 -16.55 35.50
N SER A 8 -32.34 -15.79 34.97
CA SER A 8 -32.79 -15.97 33.59
C SER A 8 -31.63 -15.64 32.66
N ASN A 9 -31.17 -16.63 31.90
CA ASN A 9 -30.15 -16.43 30.87
C ASN A 9 -30.75 -15.54 29.75
N PRO A 10 -30.21 -14.35 29.44
CA PRO A 10 -30.68 -13.62 28.27
C PRO A 10 -30.34 -14.45 27.02
N GLY A 11 -31.35 -14.70 26.19
CA GLY A 11 -31.17 -15.36 24.90
C GLY A 11 -30.14 -14.63 24.01
N PRO A 12 -29.73 -15.23 22.88
CA PRO A 12 -28.76 -14.60 21.99
C PRO A 12 -29.21 -13.18 21.64
N PRO A 13 -28.28 -12.20 21.56
CA PRO A 13 -28.66 -10.83 21.24
C PRO A 13 -29.43 -10.80 19.93
N ALA A 14 -30.55 -10.06 19.92
CA ALA A 14 -31.36 -9.87 18.73
C ALA A 14 -30.45 -9.42 17.58
N GLU A 15 -30.56 -10.13 16.45
CA GLU A 15 -29.87 -9.81 15.22
C GLU A 15 -30.32 -8.41 14.80
N HIS A 16 -29.44 -7.41 14.92
CA HIS A 16 -29.75 -6.06 14.51
C HIS A 16 -29.92 -6.05 12.99
N GLU A 17 -31.17 -6.11 12.52
CA GLU A 17 -31.47 -6.00 11.10
C GLU A 17 -30.86 -4.71 10.54
N VAL A 18 -30.05 -4.86 9.49
CA VAL A 18 -29.40 -3.71 8.85
C VAL A 18 -30.47 -2.79 8.29
N SER A 19 -30.55 -1.58 8.85
CA SER A 19 -31.48 -0.54 8.41
C SER A 19 -31.38 -0.27 6.91
N GLU A 20 -32.46 0.19 6.29
CA GLU A 20 -32.47 0.59 4.88
C GLU A 20 -31.38 1.62 4.54
N ARG A 21 -31.13 2.57 5.45
CA ARG A 21 -30.02 3.52 5.31
C ARG A 21 -28.66 2.81 5.27
N GLY A 22 -28.46 1.81 6.14
CA GLY A 22 -27.25 0.99 6.17
C GLY A 22 -27.05 0.19 4.87
N ARG A 23 -28.13 -0.38 4.33
CA ARG A 23 -28.10 -1.08 3.03
C ARG A 23 -27.71 -0.15 1.88
N ARG A 24 -28.27 1.07 1.84
CA ARG A 24 -27.92 2.08 0.83
C ARG A 24 -26.49 2.56 0.95
N TRP A 25 -25.99 2.77 2.16
CA TRP A 25 -24.59 3.13 2.36
C TRP A 25 -23.65 2.00 1.89
N ALA A 26 -23.92 0.75 2.28
CA ALA A 26 -23.13 -0.39 1.82
C ALA A 26 -23.13 -0.54 0.30
N ALA A 27 -24.26 -0.27 -0.36
CA ALA A 27 -24.38 -0.33 -1.81
C ALA A 27 -23.45 0.67 -2.54
N THR A 28 -23.05 1.78 -1.90
CA THR A 28 -22.08 2.72 -2.47
C THR A 28 -20.63 2.27 -2.36
N MET A 29 -20.33 1.26 -1.55
CA MET A 29 -18.97 0.72 -1.41
C MET A 29 -18.62 -0.32 -2.48
N ALA A 30 -19.59 -0.74 -3.30
CA ALA A 30 -19.32 -1.63 -4.42
C ALA A 30 -18.47 -0.89 -5.48
N GLY A 31 -17.35 -1.48 -5.88
CA GLY A 31 -16.54 -0.96 -6.98
C GLY A 31 -17.26 -1.08 -8.33
N ARG A 32 -16.74 -0.39 -9.34
CA ARG A 32 -17.27 -0.41 -10.71
C ARG A 32 -16.77 -1.61 -11.48
N GLN A 33 -17.69 -2.34 -12.10
CA GLN A 33 -17.34 -3.42 -13.03
C GLN A 33 -16.87 -2.86 -14.39
N GLN A 34 -15.71 -3.30 -14.84
CA GLN A 34 -15.15 -2.98 -16.16
C GLN A 34 -14.27 -4.14 -16.64
N GLY A 35 -14.54 -4.67 -17.84
CA GLY A 35 -13.65 -5.67 -18.46
C GLY A 35 -13.42 -6.95 -17.65
N GLY A 36 -14.38 -7.36 -16.81
CA GLY A 36 -14.25 -8.54 -15.96
C GLY A 36 -13.53 -8.33 -14.62
N ILE A 37 -13.10 -7.10 -14.32
CA ILE A 37 -12.52 -6.72 -13.02
C ILE A 37 -13.34 -5.62 -12.33
N THR A 38 -13.23 -5.54 -11.01
CA THR A 38 -13.81 -4.48 -10.19
C THR A 38 -12.77 -3.38 -9.94
N VAL A 39 -13.05 -2.16 -10.36
CA VAL A 39 -12.18 -0.98 -10.16
C VAL A 39 -12.79 0.01 -9.17
N ALA A 40 -11.97 0.82 -8.51
CA ALA A 40 -12.43 1.81 -7.54
C ALA A 40 -13.24 2.95 -8.20
N HIS A 41 -12.74 3.49 -9.32
CA HIS A 41 -13.39 4.57 -10.06
C HIS A 41 -13.57 4.22 -11.54
N ALA A 42 -14.54 4.84 -12.19
CA ALA A 42 -14.88 4.56 -13.60
C ALA A 42 -13.74 4.90 -14.59
N ASP A 43 -12.88 5.82 -14.20
CA ASP A 43 -11.71 6.30 -14.93
C ASP A 43 -10.40 5.69 -14.43
N SER A 44 -10.46 4.74 -13.48
CA SER A 44 -9.30 3.99 -13.03
C SER A 44 -8.72 3.17 -14.18
N ARG A 45 -7.46 3.43 -14.51
CA ARG A 45 -6.69 2.69 -15.50
C ARG A 45 -5.39 2.22 -14.88
N ALA A 46 -5.17 0.91 -14.87
CA ALA A 46 -3.89 0.30 -14.53
C ALA A 46 -3.50 -0.62 -15.69
N SER A 47 -2.33 -0.38 -16.27
CA SER A 47 -1.75 -1.26 -17.27
C SER A 47 -0.30 -1.53 -16.90
N ILE A 48 0.16 -2.75 -17.14
CA ILE A 48 1.58 -3.08 -17.13
C ILE A 48 2.05 -2.85 -18.56
N ALA A 49 3.00 -1.93 -18.74
CA ALA A 49 3.62 -1.74 -20.05
C ALA A 49 4.30 -3.04 -20.48
N VAL A 50 4.23 -3.36 -21.78
CA VAL A 50 5.04 -4.45 -22.34
C VAL A 50 6.51 -4.08 -22.13
N PRO A 51 7.35 -4.98 -21.59
CA PRO A 51 8.75 -4.69 -21.37
C PRO A 51 9.42 -4.23 -22.68
N SER A 52 9.99 -3.05 -22.66
CA SER A 52 10.85 -2.49 -23.70
C SER A 52 12.21 -2.15 -23.11
N PRO A 53 13.26 -1.97 -23.91
CA PRO A 53 14.55 -1.47 -23.42
C PRO A 53 14.41 -0.17 -22.62
N ALA A 54 13.48 0.71 -23.00
CA ALA A 54 13.18 1.96 -22.30
C ALA A 54 12.39 1.77 -20.99
N SER A 55 11.82 0.59 -20.75
CA SER A 55 11.12 0.24 -19.50
C SER A 55 11.94 -0.72 -18.63
N GLN A 56 13.20 -1.01 -18.97
CA GLN A 56 14.12 -1.59 -18.01
C GLN A 56 14.32 -0.53 -16.93
N GLY A 57 13.98 -0.87 -15.68
CA GLY A 57 14.04 0.09 -14.57
C GLY A 57 15.41 0.76 -14.46
N LEU A 58 15.45 1.88 -13.75
CA LEU A 58 16.69 2.63 -13.55
C LEU A 58 17.74 1.78 -12.83
N ASP A 59 18.97 1.81 -13.32
CA ASP A 59 20.11 1.36 -12.55
C ASP A 59 20.37 2.29 -11.36
N ARG A 60 21.27 1.89 -10.46
CA ARG A 60 21.59 2.68 -9.27
C ARG A 60 22.09 4.08 -9.62
N ARG A 61 22.93 4.23 -10.65
CA ARG A 61 23.52 5.53 -11.01
C ARG A 61 22.46 6.48 -11.54
N ALA A 62 21.61 6.01 -12.45
CA ALA A 62 20.50 6.78 -12.99
C ALA A 62 19.48 7.17 -11.91
N ARG A 63 19.31 6.34 -10.88
CA ARG A 63 18.49 6.69 -9.71
C ARG A 63 19.17 7.75 -8.83
N GLU A 64 20.46 7.59 -8.50
CA GLU A 64 21.24 8.59 -7.76
C GLU A 64 21.23 9.97 -8.45
N GLU A 65 21.38 10.00 -9.79
CA GLU A 65 21.31 11.22 -10.59
C GLU A 65 19.92 11.86 -10.56
N GLN A 66 18.84 11.07 -10.61
CA GLN A 66 17.49 11.62 -10.46
C GLN A 66 17.26 12.14 -9.05
N GLU A 67 17.66 11.41 -8.02
CA GLU A 67 17.59 11.89 -6.64
C GLU A 67 18.33 13.22 -6.48
N ASP A 68 19.44 13.40 -7.20
CA ASP A 68 20.20 14.64 -7.15
C ASP A 68 19.40 15.87 -7.65
N GLY A 69 18.61 15.68 -8.71
CA GLY A 69 17.76 16.73 -9.30
C GLY A 69 16.40 16.91 -8.63
N TRP A 70 15.87 15.90 -7.95
CA TRP A 70 14.53 15.92 -7.37
C TRP A 70 14.50 16.23 -5.87
N LEU A 71 15.55 15.87 -5.11
CA LEU A 71 15.56 16.08 -3.67
C LEU A 71 15.88 17.53 -3.32
N ALA A 72 15.34 17.98 -2.17
CA ALA A 72 15.68 19.28 -1.61
C ALA A 72 17.19 19.41 -1.37
N GLU A 73 17.69 20.65 -1.34
CA GLU A 73 19.11 20.96 -1.19
C GLU A 73 19.74 20.33 0.07
N GLY A 74 19.03 20.34 1.20
CA GLY A 74 19.49 19.76 2.46
C GLY A 74 19.23 18.26 2.64
N ALA A 75 18.65 17.58 1.64
CA ALA A 75 18.37 16.16 1.74
C ALA A 75 19.66 15.34 1.64
N THR A 76 19.79 14.32 2.49
CA THR A 76 20.91 13.37 2.38
C THR A 76 20.81 12.59 1.08
N ARG A 77 21.84 12.67 0.25
CA ARG A 77 21.90 11.99 -1.05
C ARG A 77 22.42 10.57 -0.89
N ALA A 78 21.85 9.63 -1.65
CA ALA A 78 22.45 8.31 -1.78
C ALA A 78 23.71 8.39 -2.67
N SER A 79 24.73 7.61 -2.35
CA SER A 79 25.94 7.53 -3.17
C SER A 79 26.62 6.18 -3.06
N GLY A 80 26.75 5.47 -4.18
CA GLY A 80 27.47 4.21 -4.27
C GLY A 80 26.99 3.17 -3.27
N SER A 81 27.92 2.63 -2.48
CA SER A 81 27.62 1.66 -1.41
C SER A 81 27.09 2.31 -0.13
N GLY A 82 27.14 3.64 -0.02
CA GLY A 82 27.01 4.39 1.23
C GLY A 82 28.23 4.21 2.15
N HIS A 83 28.14 4.81 3.35
CA HIS A 83 29.19 4.73 4.38
C HIS A 83 29.08 3.44 5.19
N ARG A 84 29.79 2.39 4.73
CA ARG A 84 29.80 1.07 5.36
C ARG A 84 31.02 0.89 6.27
N ARG A 85 30.84 0.16 7.38
CA ARG A 85 31.94 -0.20 8.29
C ARG A 85 33.00 -1.07 7.62
N ARG A 86 32.58 -1.90 6.66
CA ARG A 86 33.47 -2.69 5.78
C ARG A 86 33.26 -2.19 4.35
N PRO A 87 34.33 -1.97 3.57
CA PRO A 87 34.17 -1.61 2.17
C PRO A 87 33.35 -2.68 1.43
N GLU A 88 32.38 -2.22 0.64
CA GLU A 88 31.48 -3.07 -0.13
C GLU A 88 31.34 -2.50 -1.54
N THR A 89 31.14 -3.37 -2.53
CA THR A 89 30.78 -2.93 -3.87
C THR A 89 29.37 -2.34 -3.86
N ALA A 90 29.17 -1.26 -4.62
CA ALA A 90 27.85 -0.69 -4.80
C ALA A 90 26.95 -1.66 -5.57
N ASP A 91 25.68 -1.73 -5.19
CA ASP A 91 24.70 -2.57 -5.88
C ASP A 91 24.40 -2.02 -7.28
N PRO A 92 24.19 -2.84 -8.31
CA PRO A 92 23.94 -2.33 -9.66
C PRO A 92 22.59 -1.59 -9.81
N TRP A 93 21.59 -1.90 -8.98
CA TRP A 93 20.19 -1.52 -9.19
C TRP A 93 19.57 -0.72 -8.04
N ARG A 94 20.05 -0.92 -6.80
CA ARG A 94 19.50 -0.28 -5.59
C ARG A 94 20.46 0.78 -5.05
N THR A 95 19.92 1.89 -4.57
CA THR A 95 20.71 2.88 -3.81
C THR A 95 21.07 2.35 -2.42
N CYS A 96 22.02 2.99 -1.74
CA CYS A 96 22.42 2.57 -0.39
C CYS A 96 21.26 2.59 0.62
N PHE A 97 20.38 3.62 0.57
CA PHE A 97 19.19 3.68 1.44
C PHE A 97 18.16 2.61 1.07
N GLU A 98 17.97 2.35 -0.21
CA GLU A 98 17.08 1.27 -0.63
C GLU A 98 17.55 -0.09 -0.18
N ARG A 99 18.87 -0.32 -0.02
CA ARG A 99 19.42 -1.58 0.51
C ARG A 99 19.20 -1.76 2.00
N ASP A 100 19.10 -0.66 2.74
CA ASP A 100 18.99 -0.67 4.20
C ASP A 100 17.55 -0.72 4.71
N ARG A 101 16.55 -0.65 3.80
CA ARG A 101 15.11 -0.72 4.10
C ARG A 101 14.60 -2.15 4.29
#